data_AF-A0AAW0IL32-F1
#
_entry.id   AF-A0AAW0IL32-F1
#
_cell.length_a   1.000
_cell.length_b   1.000
_cell.length_c   1.000
_cell.angle_alpha   90.00
_cell.angle_beta   90.00
_cell.angle_gamma   90.00
#
_symmetry.space_group_name_H-M   'P 1'
#
loop_
_entity.id
_entity.type
_entity.pdbx_description
1 polymer ?
#
loop_
_entity_poly.entity_id
_entity_poly.type
_entity_poly.pdbx_seq_one_letter_code
_entity_poly.pdbx_strand_id
1 'polypeptide(L)'
;MDLNSRKDGDASSRRNGEFQPPSMLRNISSIQALQATIMRRGVLVIRHGERVDQVFGKSWLQQCTTTDGKYYRPDLNFPRSLPRRSSGIKDFENDPPLSSCGIFQARLAGEALLDSGIRVTAVYVSPALRCVQTAKHILEELKLEKKLKIRVEPGVFEWMKWEASKATPNFLTLEELKEANFNVDPDYRPAFPRCSLMPAESYDQYVERCAVSIGQVISTCPQDMGVTLIVSHSSALDSCTRPLLRLPPRECGDFAQLIPSLGMCFCEEDIEEGKWELVNPPVKTLTHGANSAFNWKNWISSN
;
A
#
# COMPACT_ATOMS: atom_id res chain seq x y z
N MET A 1 6.41 44.52 72.59
CA MET A 1 7.16 45.01 71.42
C MET A 1 6.17 45.03 70.26
N ASP A 2 5.38 46.07 70.01
CA ASP A 2 5.56 47.53 70.26
C ASP A 2 6.82 48.04 69.53
N LEU A 3 6.77 48.97 68.57
CA LEU A 3 5.67 49.64 67.84
C LEU A 3 6.03 49.65 66.33
N ASN A 4 5.25 50.14 65.35
CA ASN A 4 4.02 50.94 65.29
C ASN A 4 3.23 50.51 63.99
N SER A 5 2.25 51.18 63.36
CA SER A 5 1.69 52.55 63.41
C SER A 5 0.20 52.54 62.98
N ARG A 6 -0.39 53.72 62.70
CA ARG A 6 -1.79 53.90 62.25
C ARG A 6 -1.91 54.68 60.94
N LYS A 7 -3.00 54.46 60.19
CA LYS A 7 -3.89 55.54 59.74
C LYS A 7 -5.28 55.04 59.31
N ASP A 8 -6.31 55.76 59.76
CA ASP A 8 -7.74 55.53 59.45
C ASP A 8 -8.17 56.27 58.16
N GLY A 9 -9.34 55.94 57.55
CA GLY A 9 -9.68 56.47 56.20
C GLY A 9 -11.11 56.41 55.61
N ASP A 10 -12.09 55.75 56.25
CA ASP A 10 -13.56 55.96 56.08
C ASP A 10 -14.28 55.72 54.69
N ALA A 11 -15.62 55.75 54.75
CA ALA A 11 -16.61 56.09 53.70
C ALA A 11 -16.86 55.18 52.46
N SER A 12 -17.58 54.08 52.72
CA SER A 12 -18.74 53.56 51.95
C SER A 12 -19.05 54.01 50.50
N SER A 13 -19.35 53.03 49.61
CA SER A 13 -20.68 52.95 48.96
C SER A 13 -20.96 51.54 48.39
N ARG A 14 -22.24 51.21 48.16
CA ARG A 14 -22.69 49.92 47.60
C ARG A 14 -22.86 50.00 46.09
N ARG A 15 -22.52 48.94 45.37
CA ARG A 15 -23.25 48.43 44.18
C ARG A 15 -22.94 46.95 43.98
N ASN A 16 -23.95 46.21 43.52
CA ASN A 16 -23.83 44.76 43.29
C ASN A 16 -22.96 44.51 42.05
N GLY A 17 -22.05 43.54 42.13
CA GLY A 17 -21.41 42.98 40.95
C GLY A 17 -22.39 42.02 40.26
N GLU A 18 -22.90 42.39 39.08
CA GLU A 18 -23.61 41.46 38.22
C GLU A 18 -22.61 40.44 37.65
N PHE A 19 -22.93 39.15 37.74
CA PHE A 19 -22.11 38.10 37.14
C PHE A 19 -22.25 38.16 35.61
N GLN A 20 -21.31 38.84 34.95
CA GLN A 20 -21.18 38.74 33.50
C GLN A 20 -20.79 37.30 33.13
N PRO A 21 -21.48 36.64 32.18
CA PRO A 21 -21.07 35.33 31.69
C PRO A 21 -19.74 35.45 30.92
N PRO A 22 -18.88 34.41 30.91
CA PRO A 22 -17.64 34.43 30.14
C PRO A 22 -17.89 34.71 28.67
N SER A 23 -17.11 35.62 28.08
CA SER A 23 -17.25 35.98 26.67
C SER A 23 -16.89 34.79 25.76
N MET A 24 -17.76 34.53 24.76
CA MET A 24 -17.57 33.44 23.79
C MET A 24 -16.48 33.77 22.76
N LEU A 25 -15.22 33.86 23.20
CA LEU A 25 -14.05 34.15 22.37
C LEU A 25 -12.99 33.05 22.41
N ARG A 26 -13.44 31.79 22.39
CA ARG A 26 -12.64 30.58 22.08
C ARG A 26 -13.57 29.45 21.64
N ASN A 27 -13.72 29.29 20.33
CA ASN A 27 -14.04 28.03 19.62
C ASN A 27 -14.17 28.18 18.09
N ILE A 28 -13.89 29.35 17.51
CA ILE A 28 -13.84 29.56 16.06
C ILE A 28 -12.91 28.53 15.37
N SER A 29 -11.74 28.25 15.96
CA SER A 29 -10.81 27.21 15.50
C SER A 29 -11.41 25.79 15.51
N SER A 30 -12.21 25.44 16.53
CA SER A 30 -12.88 24.14 16.61
C SER A 30 -14.02 24.00 15.59
N ILE A 31 -14.70 25.10 15.25
CA ILE A 31 -15.76 25.11 14.24
C ILE A 31 -15.14 25.07 12.84
N GLN A 32 -14.05 25.79 12.58
CA GLN A 32 -13.28 25.67 11.34
C GLN A 32 -12.70 24.26 11.16
N ALA A 33 -12.19 23.63 12.22
CA ALA A 33 -11.73 22.24 12.19
C ALA A 33 -12.87 21.20 11.98
N LEU A 34 -14.13 21.53 12.30
CA LEU A 34 -15.29 20.70 11.98
C LEU A 34 -15.92 21.01 10.61
N GLN A 35 -15.74 22.22 10.09
CA GLN A 35 -16.28 22.65 8.79
C GLN A 35 -15.32 22.35 7.64
N ALA A 36 -14.02 22.21 7.90
CA ALA A 36 -13.01 21.76 6.96
C ALA A 36 -13.02 20.22 6.76
N THR A 37 -14.20 19.58 6.73
CA THR A 37 -14.36 18.26 6.09
C THR A 37 -14.33 18.41 4.57
N ILE A 38 -13.27 19.02 4.06
CA ILE A 38 -12.88 18.95 2.65
C ILE A 38 -12.64 17.48 2.38
N MET A 39 -13.42 16.88 1.47
CA MET A 39 -13.25 15.48 1.10
C MET A 39 -11.94 15.34 0.31
N ARG A 40 -10.83 15.16 1.00
CA ARG A 40 -9.52 15.02 0.38
C ARG A 40 -9.46 13.77 -0.51
N ARG A 41 -8.78 13.91 -1.65
CA ARG A 41 -8.52 12.80 -2.55
C ARG A 41 -7.22 12.13 -2.14
N GLY A 42 -7.24 10.80 -1.97
CA GLY A 42 -6.10 10.06 -1.44
C GLY A 42 -5.46 9.09 -2.45
N VAL A 43 -4.16 8.91 -2.35
CA VAL A 43 -3.40 7.84 -3.02
C VAL A 43 -2.61 7.08 -1.97
N LEU A 44 -3.00 5.82 -1.75
CA LEU A 44 -2.34 4.91 -0.81
C LEU A 44 -1.54 3.88 -1.60
N VAL A 45 -0.22 4.07 -1.65
CA VAL A 45 0.73 3.13 -2.26
C VAL A 45 1.08 2.05 -1.25
N ILE A 46 0.91 0.79 -1.62
CA ILE A 46 1.04 -0.37 -0.74
C ILE A 46 1.99 -1.39 -1.38
N ARG A 47 3.02 -1.82 -0.64
CA ARG A 47 3.90 -2.93 -1.05
C ARG A 47 3.16 -4.26 -0.93
N HIS A 48 3.34 -5.15 -1.92
CA HIS A 48 2.87 -6.53 -1.86
C HIS A 48 3.30 -7.28 -0.58
N GLY A 49 2.56 -8.34 -0.24
CA GLY A 49 2.88 -9.26 0.85
C GLY A 49 4.16 -10.07 0.66
N GLU A 50 4.55 -10.81 1.68
CA GLU A 50 5.66 -11.78 1.63
C GLU A 50 5.51 -12.77 0.46
N ARG A 51 6.57 -12.91 -0.34
CA ARG A 51 6.64 -13.83 -1.49
C ARG A 51 7.20 -15.19 -1.09
N VAL A 52 6.79 -16.26 -1.76
CA VAL A 52 7.37 -17.61 -1.51
C VAL A 52 8.87 -17.68 -1.79
N ASP A 53 9.40 -16.97 -2.79
CA ASP A 53 10.83 -16.99 -3.13
C ASP A 53 11.71 -16.23 -2.11
N GLN A 54 11.12 -15.29 -1.36
CA GLN A 54 11.80 -14.58 -0.26
C GLN A 54 12.01 -15.50 0.95
N VAL A 55 11.13 -16.48 1.15
CA VAL A 55 11.18 -17.44 2.27
C VAL A 55 11.98 -18.69 1.90
N PHE A 56 11.69 -19.27 0.73
CA PHE A 56 12.21 -20.57 0.30
C PHE A 56 13.38 -20.45 -0.69
N GLY A 57 13.78 -19.24 -1.04
CA GLY A 57 14.91 -18.95 -1.93
C GLY A 57 14.64 -19.28 -3.40
N LYS A 58 15.69 -19.16 -4.23
CA LYS A 58 15.58 -19.29 -5.70
C LYS A 58 15.07 -20.65 -6.18
N SER A 59 15.26 -21.71 -5.40
CA SER A 59 14.80 -23.07 -5.74
C SER A 59 13.38 -23.39 -5.25
N TRP A 60 12.62 -22.41 -4.74
CA TRP A 60 11.26 -22.61 -4.18
C TRP A 60 10.35 -23.44 -5.10
N LEU A 61 10.42 -23.18 -6.42
CA LEU A 61 9.57 -23.83 -7.41
C LEU A 61 9.91 -25.32 -7.57
N GLN A 62 11.20 -25.66 -7.46
CA GLN A 62 11.67 -27.05 -7.47
C GLN A 62 11.24 -27.77 -6.18
N GLN A 63 11.28 -27.08 -5.04
CA GLN A 63 10.83 -27.63 -3.76
C GLN A 63 9.34 -27.99 -3.79
N CYS A 64 8.48 -27.18 -4.43
CA CYS A 64 7.03 -27.39 -4.49
C CYS A 64 6.50 -28.09 -5.74
N THR A 65 7.36 -28.69 -6.57
CA THR A 65 6.96 -29.42 -7.80
C THR A 65 7.30 -30.90 -7.69
N THR A 66 6.33 -31.78 -7.98
CA THR A 66 6.51 -33.24 -8.01
C THR A 66 7.24 -33.69 -9.29
N THR A 67 7.69 -34.94 -9.32
CA THR A 67 8.35 -35.54 -10.50
C THR A 67 7.45 -35.62 -11.74
N ASP A 68 6.12 -35.64 -11.57
CA ASP A 68 5.12 -35.54 -12.64
C ASP A 68 4.64 -34.09 -12.90
N GLY A 69 5.38 -33.09 -12.42
CA GLY A 69 5.19 -31.68 -12.75
C GLY A 69 4.02 -30.98 -12.05
N LYS A 70 3.44 -31.58 -11.01
CA LYS A 70 2.31 -31.03 -10.26
C LYS A 70 2.78 -30.22 -9.06
N TYR A 71 1.96 -29.23 -8.69
CA TYR A 71 2.17 -28.45 -7.48
C TYR A 71 1.83 -29.26 -6.22
N TYR A 72 2.68 -29.19 -5.19
CA TYR A 72 2.38 -29.65 -3.83
C TYR A 72 2.96 -28.67 -2.79
N ARG A 73 2.64 -28.87 -1.51
CA ARG A 73 3.03 -27.97 -0.41
C ARG A 73 4.02 -28.67 0.52
N PRO A 74 5.33 -28.47 0.38
CA PRO A 74 6.33 -29.08 1.27
C PRO A 74 6.41 -28.39 2.65
N ASP A 75 5.96 -27.14 2.74
CA ASP A 75 5.82 -26.38 3.99
C ASP A 75 4.47 -25.63 4.02
N LEU A 76 3.96 -25.31 5.21
CA LEU A 76 2.65 -24.67 5.41
C LEU A 76 2.62 -23.20 4.93
N ASN A 77 3.76 -22.53 4.79
CA ASN A 77 3.85 -21.17 4.27
C ASN A 77 3.81 -21.12 2.72
N PHE A 78 3.84 -22.26 2.02
CA PHE A 78 3.41 -22.30 0.61
C PHE A 78 1.88 -22.12 0.51
N PRO A 79 1.34 -21.37 -0.46
CA PRO A 79 -0.10 -21.14 -0.62
C PRO A 79 -0.87 -22.45 -0.85
N ARG A 80 -2.21 -22.44 -0.67
CA ARG A 80 -3.02 -23.67 -0.80
C ARG A 80 -3.03 -24.26 -2.23
N SER A 81 -2.86 -23.41 -3.24
CA SER A 81 -2.87 -23.75 -4.66
C SER A 81 -2.22 -22.63 -5.47
N LEU A 82 -1.64 -22.96 -6.63
CA LEU A 82 -1.28 -21.97 -7.64
C LEU A 82 -2.45 -21.72 -8.61
N PRO A 83 -2.58 -20.50 -9.18
CA PRO A 83 -3.39 -20.25 -10.37
C PRO A 83 -3.07 -21.22 -11.52
N ARG A 84 -4.01 -21.40 -12.45
CA ARG A 84 -3.69 -21.98 -13.76
C ARG A 84 -2.90 -20.95 -14.57
N ARG A 85 -1.90 -21.42 -15.32
CA ARG A 85 -1.24 -20.71 -16.42
C ARG A 85 -1.24 -21.63 -17.63
N SER A 86 -1.48 -21.09 -18.81
CA SER A 86 -1.43 -21.78 -20.11
C SER A 86 -0.06 -22.41 -20.39
N SER A 87 1.02 -21.77 -19.94
CA SER A 87 2.41 -22.24 -19.98
C SER A 87 2.80 -23.22 -18.86
N GLY A 88 1.90 -23.48 -17.90
CA GLY A 88 2.13 -24.39 -16.78
C GLY A 88 2.96 -23.81 -15.63
N ILE A 89 3.58 -24.69 -14.85
CA ILE A 89 4.16 -24.34 -13.54
C ILE A 89 5.48 -23.56 -13.62
N LYS A 90 6.20 -23.57 -14.75
CA LYS A 90 7.53 -22.96 -14.88
C LYS A 90 7.51 -21.43 -14.78
N ASP A 91 6.50 -20.78 -15.36
CA ASP A 91 6.46 -19.31 -15.47
C ASP A 91 6.31 -18.58 -14.12
N PHE A 92 5.96 -19.30 -13.05
CA PHE A 92 6.00 -18.77 -11.70
C PHE A 92 7.43 -18.46 -11.22
N GLU A 93 8.49 -19.06 -11.80
CA GLU A 93 9.88 -18.88 -11.37
C GLU A 93 10.29 -17.40 -11.27
N ASN A 94 9.84 -16.58 -12.24
CA ASN A 94 10.10 -15.14 -12.29
C ASN A 94 8.84 -14.30 -11.94
N ASP A 95 7.73 -14.93 -11.56
CA ASP A 95 6.49 -14.29 -11.11
C ASP A 95 5.88 -15.05 -9.91
N PRO A 96 6.59 -15.05 -8.75
CA PRO A 96 6.23 -15.86 -7.60
C PRO A 96 4.96 -15.34 -6.90
N PRO A 97 4.13 -16.25 -6.35
CA PRO A 97 2.96 -15.89 -5.55
C PRO A 97 3.35 -15.39 -4.16
N LEU A 98 2.35 -14.86 -3.45
CA LEU A 98 2.40 -14.69 -2.00
C LEU A 98 2.55 -16.03 -1.28
N SER A 99 3.23 -15.99 -0.15
CA SER A 99 3.20 -17.05 0.87
C SER A 99 1.88 -17.04 1.65
N SER A 100 1.63 -18.05 2.49
CA SER A 100 0.48 -18.06 3.41
C SER A 100 0.52 -16.87 4.38
N CYS A 101 1.73 -16.48 4.82
CA CYS A 101 1.99 -15.28 5.62
C CYS A 101 1.71 -14.00 4.80
N GLY A 102 2.13 -13.93 3.54
CA GLY A 102 1.81 -12.81 2.64
C GLY A 102 0.31 -12.61 2.42
N ILE A 103 -0.45 -13.71 2.32
CA ILE A 103 -1.91 -13.69 2.27
C ILE A 103 -2.50 -13.17 3.59
N PHE A 104 -1.99 -13.61 4.74
CA PHE A 104 -2.39 -13.12 6.06
C PHE A 104 -2.11 -11.62 6.24
N GLN A 105 -0.90 -11.16 5.89
CA GLN A 105 -0.52 -9.74 5.93
C GLN A 105 -1.47 -8.88 5.09
N ALA A 106 -1.79 -9.33 3.86
CA ALA A 106 -2.70 -8.62 2.96
C ALA A 106 -4.14 -8.55 3.49
N ARG A 107 -4.64 -9.60 4.14
CA ARG A 107 -5.96 -9.60 4.78
C ARG A 107 -6.02 -8.69 6.00
N LEU A 108 -5.05 -8.79 6.91
CA LEU A 108 -4.98 -7.95 8.09
C LEU A 108 -4.86 -6.45 7.73
N ALA A 109 -4.19 -6.13 6.62
CA ALA A 109 -4.17 -4.78 6.07
C ALA A 109 -5.54 -4.33 5.53
N GLY A 110 -6.29 -5.21 4.85
CA GLY A 110 -7.65 -4.93 4.37
C GLY A 110 -8.68 -4.79 5.50
N GLU A 111 -8.56 -5.60 6.55
CA GLU A 111 -9.35 -5.54 7.79
C GLU A 111 -9.11 -4.21 8.51
N ALA A 112 -7.84 -3.84 8.74
CA ALA A 112 -7.51 -2.54 9.33
C ALA A 112 -7.99 -1.35 8.48
N LEU A 113 -7.97 -1.47 7.15
CA LEU A 113 -8.50 -0.43 6.25
C LEU A 113 -10.04 -0.34 6.37
N LEU A 114 -10.76 -1.45 6.53
CA LEU A 114 -12.19 -1.45 6.81
C LEU A 114 -12.51 -0.73 8.14
N ASP A 115 -11.80 -1.11 9.21
CA ASP A 115 -11.94 -0.51 10.55
C ASP A 115 -11.60 0.98 10.59
N SER A 116 -10.70 1.45 9.70
CA SER A 116 -10.37 2.88 9.55
C SER A 116 -11.50 3.72 8.93
N GLY A 117 -12.53 3.08 8.36
CA GLY A 117 -13.65 3.74 7.70
C GLY A 117 -13.32 4.41 6.36
N ILE A 118 -12.11 4.18 5.81
CA ILE A 118 -11.63 4.91 4.64
C ILE A 118 -12.38 4.54 3.36
N ARG A 119 -12.84 5.56 2.62
CA ARG A 119 -13.58 5.41 1.36
C ARG A 119 -12.63 5.04 0.22
N VAL A 120 -12.28 3.75 0.12
CA VAL A 120 -11.58 3.20 -1.06
C VAL A 120 -12.53 3.18 -2.27
N THR A 121 -12.04 3.65 -3.43
CA THR A 121 -12.87 3.81 -4.63
C THR A 121 -12.24 3.27 -5.92
N ALA A 122 -10.92 3.18 -5.98
CA ALA A 122 -10.21 2.61 -7.10
C ALA A 122 -8.98 1.81 -6.62
N VAL A 123 -8.56 0.85 -7.42
CA VAL A 123 -7.44 -0.05 -7.10
C VAL A 123 -6.68 -0.38 -8.38
N TYR A 124 -5.45 0.13 -8.45
CA TYR A 124 -4.51 -0.13 -9.52
C TYR A 124 -3.39 -1.02 -8.99
N VAL A 125 -2.94 -1.95 -9.82
CA VAL A 125 -1.98 -2.98 -9.41
C VAL A 125 -0.90 -3.18 -10.44
N SER A 126 0.30 -3.45 -9.95
CA SER A 126 1.35 -4.01 -10.80
C SER A 126 0.93 -5.40 -11.35
N PRO A 127 1.28 -5.78 -12.59
CA PRO A 127 0.92 -7.07 -13.19
C PRO A 127 1.54 -8.30 -12.53
N ALA A 128 2.50 -8.13 -11.61
CA ALA A 128 3.09 -9.25 -10.87
C ALA A 128 2.04 -9.96 -10.02
N LEU A 129 1.99 -11.30 -10.04
CA LEU A 129 0.97 -12.10 -9.35
C LEU A 129 0.88 -11.75 -7.85
N ARG A 130 2.03 -11.56 -7.19
CA ARG A 130 2.18 -11.07 -5.81
C ARG A 130 1.36 -9.80 -5.51
N CYS A 131 1.32 -8.85 -6.44
CA CYS A 131 0.61 -7.58 -6.29
C CYS A 131 -0.90 -7.76 -6.51
N VAL A 132 -1.29 -8.51 -7.55
CA VAL A 132 -2.70 -8.83 -7.83
C VAL A 132 -3.33 -9.65 -6.69
N GLN A 133 -2.58 -10.60 -6.11
CA GLN A 133 -2.97 -11.34 -4.90
C GLN A 133 -3.11 -10.45 -3.67
N THR A 134 -2.16 -9.54 -3.45
CA THR A 134 -2.24 -8.59 -2.32
C THR A 134 -3.51 -7.73 -2.44
N ALA A 135 -3.76 -7.16 -3.63
CA ALA A 135 -4.93 -6.33 -3.89
C ALA A 135 -6.25 -7.11 -3.70
N LYS A 136 -6.34 -8.35 -4.22
CA LYS A 136 -7.52 -9.20 -4.00
C LYS A 136 -7.80 -9.42 -2.53
N HIS A 137 -6.80 -9.78 -1.73
CA HIS A 137 -6.99 -10.07 -0.31
C HIS A 137 -7.31 -8.81 0.52
N ILE A 138 -6.77 -7.64 0.15
CA ILE A 138 -7.19 -6.35 0.71
C ILE A 138 -8.67 -6.07 0.39
N LEU A 139 -9.12 -6.30 -0.85
CA LEU A 139 -10.50 -6.06 -1.27
C LEU A 139 -11.50 -7.08 -0.67
N GLU A 140 -11.08 -8.33 -0.46
CA GLU A 140 -11.85 -9.38 0.23
C GLU A 140 -12.17 -8.98 1.67
N GLU A 141 -11.26 -8.32 2.38
CA GLU A 141 -11.51 -7.84 3.74
C GLU A 141 -12.17 -6.46 3.80
N LEU A 142 -11.93 -5.57 2.84
CA LEU A 142 -12.73 -4.35 2.65
C LEU A 142 -14.19 -4.61 2.22
N LYS A 143 -14.55 -5.85 1.86
CA LYS A 143 -15.86 -6.23 1.28
C LYS A 143 -16.18 -5.47 -0.02
N LEU A 144 -15.14 -5.13 -0.77
CA LEU A 144 -15.18 -4.39 -2.03
C LEU A 144 -14.83 -5.25 -3.25
N GLU A 145 -14.50 -6.52 -3.08
CA GLU A 145 -13.98 -7.44 -4.11
C GLU A 145 -14.94 -7.67 -5.28
N LYS A 146 -16.24 -7.53 -5.05
CA LYS A 146 -17.30 -7.60 -6.08
C LYS A 146 -17.65 -6.23 -6.68
N LYS A 147 -17.30 -5.13 -6.01
CA LYS A 147 -17.69 -3.76 -6.37
C LYS A 147 -16.59 -3.03 -7.15
N LEU A 148 -15.34 -3.19 -6.74
CA LEU A 148 -14.18 -2.59 -7.40
C LEU A 148 -13.49 -3.64 -8.26
N LYS A 149 -13.29 -3.31 -9.53
CA LYS A 149 -12.45 -4.09 -10.44
C LYS A 149 -10.97 -3.71 -10.26
N ILE A 150 -10.09 -4.68 -10.35
CA ILE A 150 -8.64 -4.54 -10.26
C ILE A 150 -8.08 -4.05 -11.61
N ARG A 151 -7.52 -2.84 -11.64
CA ARG A 151 -6.92 -2.23 -12.84
C ARG A 151 -5.43 -2.59 -12.92
N VAL A 152 -5.06 -3.45 -13.86
CA VAL A 152 -3.67 -3.89 -14.03
C VAL A 152 -2.89 -2.85 -14.83
N GLU A 153 -1.95 -2.18 -14.18
CA GLU A 153 -1.09 -1.13 -14.74
C GLU A 153 0.38 -1.60 -14.80
N PRO A 154 0.88 -1.99 -15.98
CA PRO A 154 2.28 -2.39 -16.17
C PRO A 154 3.27 -1.26 -15.88
N GLY A 155 2.89 0.01 -16.02
CA GLY A 155 3.78 1.14 -15.77
C GLY A 155 4.19 1.34 -14.31
N VAL A 156 3.45 0.75 -13.36
CA VAL A 156 3.84 0.63 -11.94
C VAL A 156 4.45 -0.75 -11.60
N PHE A 157 5.01 -1.46 -12.57
CA PHE A 157 5.86 -2.65 -12.33
C PHE A 157 7.23 -2.28 -11.73
N GLU A 158 7.90 -3.25 -11.10
CA GLU A 158 9.23 -3.09 -10.49
C GLU A 158 10.26 -2.59 -11.51
N TRP A 159 11.36 -1.98 -11.06
CA TRP A 159 12.47 -1.64 -11.94
C TRP A 159 13.08 -2.90 -12.53
N MET A 160 13.06 -3.01 -13.87
CA MET A 160 13.49 -4.21 -14.60
C MET A 160 14.94 -4.65 -14.28
N LYS A 161 15.80 -3.74 -13.83
CA LYS A 161 17.18 -4.03 -13.38
C LYS A 161 17.25 -4.89 -12.11
N TRP A 162 16.19 -4.94 -11.30
CA TRP A 162 16.10 -5.72 -10.07
C TRP A 162 15.39 -7.06 -10.22
N GLU A 163 14.72 -7.30 -11.35
CA GLU A 163 14.17 -8.63 -11.64
C GLU A 163 15.28 -9.61 -12.08
N ALA A 164 15.13 -10.88 -11.70
CA ALA A 164 16.20 -11.86 -11.83
C ALA A 164 16.49 -12.28 -13.29
N SER A 165 15.50 -12.11 -14.18
CA SER A 165 15.58 -12.43 -15.60
C SER A 165 15.88 -11.18 -16.45
N LYS A 166 16.76 -11.30 -17.45
CA LYS A 166 16.98 -10.27 -18.51
C LYS A 166 15.81 -10.13 -19.48
N ALA A 167 14.61 -10.50 -19.06
CA ALA A 167 13.38 -10.54 -19.83
C ALA A 167 12.20 -10.27 -18.90
N THR A 168 11.18 -9.59 -19.41
CA THR A 168 9.94 -9.30 -18.68
C THR A 168 9.26 -10.61 -18.26
N PRO A 169 8.91 -10.80 -16.97
CA PRO A 169 8.26 -12.03 -16.53
C PRO A 169 6.97 -12.30 -17.30
N ASN A 170 6.63 -13.58 -17.48
CA ASN A 170 5.37 -13.93 -18.12
C ASN A 170 4.20 -13.85 -17.13
N PHE A 171 3.80 -12.62 -16.80
CA PHE A 171 2.60 -12.33 -16.02
C PHE A 171 1.37 -13.01 -16.64
N LEU A 172 0.42 -13.40 -15.81
CA LEU A 172 -0.85 -13.96 -16.26
C LEU A 172 -1.60 -12.97 -17.18
N THR A 173 -2.39 -13.49 -18.12
CA THR A 173 -3.31 -12.66 -18.91
C THR A 173 -4.53 -12.21 -18.08
N LEU A 174 -5.33 -11.26 -18.59
CA LEU A 174 -6.56 -10.83 -17.90
C LEU A 174 -7.59 -11.98 -17.84
N GLU A 175 -7.57 -12.87 -18.83
CA GLU A 175 -8.38 -14.08 -18.91
C GLU A 175 -7.93 -15.10 -17.85
N GLU A 176 -6.63 -15.41 -17.77
CA GLU A 176 -6.07 -16.32 -16.76
C GLU A 176 -6.28 -15.79 -15.33
N LEU A 177 -6.19 -14.46 -15.12
CA LEU A 177 -6.54 -13.83 -13.85
C LEU A 177 -8.04 -13.97 -13.54
N LYS A 178 -8.92 -13.79 -14.53
CA LYS A 178 -10.36 -13.97 -14.36
C LYS A 178 -10.72 -15.44 -14.05
N GLU A 179 -10.08 -16.41 -14.70
CA GLU A 179 -10.19 -17.84 -14.39
C GLU A 179 -9.70 -18.18 -12.98
N ALA A 180 -8.62 -17.54 -12.52
CA ALA A 180 -8.13 -17.62 -11.14
C ALA A 180 -8.98 -16.82 -10.12
N ASN A 181 -10.18 -16.36 -10.53
CA ASN A 181 -11.14 -15.62 -9.73
C ASN A 181 -10.56 -14.31 -9.17
N PHE A 182 -9.81 -13.56 -9.98
CA PHE A 182 -9.50 -12.15 -9.73
C PHE A 182 -10.51 -11.28 -10.50
N ASN A 183 -11.18 -10.35 -9.80
CA ASN A 183 -12.10 -9.40 -10.42
C ASN A 183 -11.33 -8.28 -11.15
N VAL A 184 -10.65 -8.61 -12.25
CA VAL A 184 -9.85 -7.65 -13.04
C VAL A 184 -10.73 -6.82 -13.98
N ASP A 185 -10.22 -5.65 -14.38
CA ASP A 185 -10.92 -4.73 -15.30
C ASP A 185 -10.48 -4.94 -16.76
N PRO A 186 -11.26 -5.62 -17.62
CA PRO A 186 -10.92 -5.82 -19.04
C PRO A 186 -11.12 -4.54 -19.87
N ASP A 187 -11.88 -3.59 -19.35
CA ASP A 187 -12.21 -2.33 -20.01
C ASP A 187 -11.14 -1.26 -19.75
N TYR A 188 -10.29 -1.47 -18.74
CA TYR A 188 -9.15 -0.61 -18.42
C TYR A 188 -8.13 -0.58 -19.56
N ARG A 189 -7.55 0.60 -19.79
CA ARG A 189 -6.45 0.81 -20.73
C ARG A 189 -5.28 1.37 -19.93
N PRO A 190 -4.17 0.62 -19.78
CA PRO A 190 -3.04 1.08 -19.00
C PRO A 190 -2.38 2.29 -19.66
N ALA A 191 -1.85 3.18 -18.84
CA ALA A 191 -1.03 4.31 -19.26
C ALA A 191 0.25 3.83 -19.96
N PHE A 192 0.81 2.70 -19.49
CA PHE A 192 2.02 2.11 -20.03
C PHE A 192 1.77 0.64 -20.43
N PRO A 193 1.70 0.31 -21.74
CA PRO A 193 1.42 -1.05 -22.19
C PRO A 193 2.47 -2.08 -21.72
N ARG A 194 2.03 -3.32 -21.44
CA ARG A 194 2.92 -4.42 -21.02
C ARG A 194 4.07 -4.68 -22.03
N CYS A 195 3.80 -4.52 -23.31
CA CYS A 195 4.80 -4.67 -24.38
C CYS A 195 5.85 -3.54 -24.42
N SER A 196 5.64 -2.45 -23.69
CA SER A 196 6.57 -1.32 -23.58
C SER A 196 7.55 -1.46 -22.40
N LEU A 197 7.41 -2.48 -21.54
CA LEU A 197 8.34 -2.76 -20.44
C LEU A 197 9.68 -3.27 -20.98
N MET A 198 10.70 -2.41 -20.95
CA MET A 198 12.03 -2.67 -21.49
C MET A 198 12.93 -3.37 -20.46
N PRO A 199 13.43 -4.60 -20.71
CA PRO A 199 14.26 -5.33 -19.74
C PRO A 199 15.61 -4.68 -19.38
N ALA A 200 16.00 -3.62 -20.09
CA ALA A 200 17.23 -2.85 -19.87
C ALA A 200 16.95 -1.36 -19.60
N GLU A 201 15.79 -1.02 -19.02
CA GLU A 201 15.43 0.37 -18.71
C GLU A 201 16.40 1.04 -17.72
N SER A 202 16.74 2.30 -17.98
CA SER A 202 17.48 3.12 -17.02
C SER A 202 16.63 3.43 -15.78
N TYR A 203 17.27 3.92 -14.72
CA TYR A 203 16.54 4.40 -13.55
C TYR A 203 15.61 5.56 -13.91
N ASP A 204 16.05 6.46 -14.79
CA ASP A 204 15.27 7.61 -15.26
C ASP A 204 14.04 7.16 -16.06
N GLN A 205 14.21 6.17 -16.94
CA GLN A 205 13.10 5.56 -17.68
C GLN A 205 12.10 4.86 -16.76
N TYR A 206 12.59 4.20 -15.70
CA TYR A 206 11.76 3.59 -14.67
C TYR A 206 10.91 4.62 -13.90
N VAL A 207 11.51 5.71 -13.40
CA VAL A 207 10.75 6.74 -12.66
C VAL A 207 9.83 7.54 -13.58
N GLU A 208 10.21 7.77 -14.83
CA GLU A 208 9.37 8.43 -15.84
C GLU A 208 8.10 7.61 -16.13
N ARG A 209 8.20 6.30 -16.37
CA ARG A 209 6.99 5.48 -16.58
C ARG A 209 6.10 5.41 -15.34
N CYS A 210 6.68 5.47 -14.14
CA CYS A 210 5.90 5.60 -12.89
C CYS A 210 5.15 6.94 -12.84
N ALA A 211 5.83 8.05 -13.17
CA ALA A 211 5.24 9.39 -13.20
C ALA A 211 4.10 9.50 -14.23
N VAL A 212 4.31 9.04 -15.46
CA VAL A 212 3.29 8.98 -16.52
C VAL A 212 2.08 8.15 -16.07
N SER A 213 2.32 6.99 -15.47
CA SER A 213 1.25 6.09 -15.01
C SER A 213 0.41 6.72 -13.92
N ILE A 214 1.05 7.30 -12.90
CA ILE A 214 0.34 7.95 -11.80
C ILE A 214 -0.37 9.21 -12.27
N GLY A 215 0.21 10.01 -13.16
CA GLY A 215 -0.47 11.13 -13.81
C GLY A 215 -1.78 10.70 -14.48
N GLN A 216 -1.78 9.57 -15.18
CA GLN A 216 -2.98 9.01 -15.80
C GLN A 216 -3.97 8.38 -14.80
N VAL A 217 -3.49 7.78 -13.70
CA VAL A 217 -4.36 7.33 -12.59
C VAL A 217 -5.11 8.52 -11.99
N ILE A 218 -4.42 9.63 -11.75
CA ILE A 218 -5.00 10.86 -11.22
C ILE A 218 -5.95 11.53 -12.23
N SER A 219 -5.65 11.50 -13.52
CA SER A 219 -6.53 12.06 -14.57
C SER A 219 -7.80 11.22 -14.81
N THR A 220 -7.80 9.93 -14.46
CA THR A 220 -8.91 9.00 -14.78
C THR A 220 -10.23 9.37 -14.09
N CYS A 221 -10.20 9.85 -12.84
CA CYS A 221 -11.40 10.19 -12.06
C CYS A 221 -11.16 11.44 -11.17
N PRO A 222 -11.03 12.65 -11.74
CA PRO A 222 -10.61 13.84 -10.99
C PRO A 222 -11.68 14.37 -10.01
N GLN A 223 -12.92 13.91 -10.12
CA GLN A 223 -14.05 14.29 -9.25
C GLN A 223 -14.34 13.26 -8.15
N ASP A 224 -13.55 12.18 -8.05
CA ASP A 224 -13.79 11.14 -7.05
C ASP A 224 -13.00 11.42 -5.76
N MET A 225 -13.71 11.98 -4.80
CA MET A 225 -13.24 12.41 -3.48
C MET A 225 -13.06 11.19 -2.55
N GLY A 226 -12.15 10.29 -2.93
CA GLY A 226 -11.91 9.01 -2.26
C GLY A 226 -10.46 8.57 -2.38
N VAL A 227 -10.17 7.37 -1.91
CA VAL A 227 -8.80 6.84 -1.89
C VAL A 227 -8.59 5.79 -2.97
N THR A 228 -7.60 6.05 -3.80
CA THR A 228 -7.08 5.13 -4.80
C THR A 228 -5.94 4.31 -4.20
N LEU A 229 -6.05 2.98 -4.24
CA LEU A 229 -4.98 2.07 -3.84
C LEU A 229 -4.03 1.81 -5.03
N ILE A 230 -2.72 1.87 -4.80
CA ILE A 230 -1.68 1.46 -5.75
C ILE A 230 -0.92 0.28 -5.14
N VAL A 231 -1.25 -0.95 -5.53
CA VAL A 231 -0.61 -2.15 -4.95
C VAL A 231 0.54 -2.62 -5.84
N SER A 232 1.77 -2.44 -5.36
CA SER A 232 2.99 -2.62 -6.14
C SER A 232 4.18 -3.09 -5.27
N HIS A 233 5.41 -2.70 -5.59
CA HIS A 233 6.66 -3.14 -4.98
C HIS A 233 7.24 -2.06 -4.05
N SER A 234 8.41 -2.30 -3.45
CA SER A 234 9.03 -1.33 -2.51
C SER A 234 9.31 0.01 -3.19
N SER A 235 9.88 -0.05 -4.39
CA SER A 235 10.25 1.07 -5.26
C SER A 235 9.10 2.06 -5.54
N ALA A 236 7.86 1.55 -5.64
CA ALA A 236 6.68 2.34 -5.95
C ALA A 236 6.35 3.37 -4.85
N LEU A 237 6.67 3.11 -3.57
CA LEU A 237 6.34 4.04 -2.48
C LEU A 237 7.06 5.40 -2.60
N ASP A 238 8.15 5.46 -3.38
CA ASP A 238 8.87 6.68 -3.72
C ASP A 238 8.60 7.09 -5.19
N SER A 239 8.75 6.17 -6.17
CA SER A 239 8.58 6.52 -7.59
C SER A 239 7.15 6.88 -8.01
N CYS A 240 6.13 6.41 -7.28
CA CYS A 240 4.73 6.74 -7.53
C CYS A 240 4.21 7.92 -6.68
N THR A 241 4.95 8.35 -5.65
CA THR A 241 4.53 9.45 -4.76
C THR A 241 5.25 10.76 -5.06
N ARG A 242 6.56 10.73 -5.36
CA ARG A 242 7.32 11.94 -5.73
C ARG A 242 6.72 12.73 -6.91
N PRO A 243 6.14 12.11 -7.96
CA PRO A 243 5.46 12.83 -9.03
C PRO A 243 4.24 13.62 -8.54
N LEU A 244 3.43 13.06 -7.63
CA LEU A 244 2.28 13.75 -7.01
C LEU A 244 2.75 14.99 -6.24
N LEU A 245 3.78 14.80 -5.42
CA LEU A 245 4.41 15.81 -4.58
C LEU A 245 5.23 16.84 -5.40
N ARG A 246 5.30 16.70 -6.72
CA ARG A 246 6.12 17.50 -7.66
C ARG A 246 7.60 17.56 -7.27
N LEU A 247 8.12 16.49 -6.68
CA LEU A 247 9.53 16.36 -6.27
C LEU A 247 10.34 15.68 -7.38
N PRO A 248 11.59 16.12 -7.65
CA PRO A 248 12.48 15.43 -8.58
C PRO A 248 12.79 14.01 -8.05
N PRO A 249 13.12 13.03 -8.92
CA PRO A 249 13.57 11.70 -8.50
C PRO A 249 14.72 11.75 -7.49
N ARG A 250 14.86 10.71 -6.67
CA ARG A 250 16.07 10.53 -5.82
C ARG A 250 17.26 10.09 -6.67
N GLU A 251 18.46 10.26 -6.12
CA GLU A 251 19.62 9.53 -6.63
C GLU A 251 19.42 8.01 -6.53
N CYS A 252 19.90 7.28 -7.54
CA CYS A 252 19.70 5.83 -7.66
C CYS A 252 20.26 5.04 -6.46
N GLY A 253 21.26 5.57 -5.74
CA GLY A 253 21.80 4.95 -4.52
C GLY A 253 20.83 5.02 -3.34
N ASP A 254 20.23 6.19 -3.09
CA ASP A 254 19.33 6.44 -1.95
C ASP A 254 17.96 5.75 -2.11
N PHE A 255 17.63 5.34 -3.33
CA PHE A 255 16.39 4.65 -3.69
C PHE A 255 16.32 3.20 -3.18
N ALA A 256 17.45 2.57 -2.89
CA ALA A 256 17.56 1.13 -2.59
C ALA A 256 17.21 0.78 -1.11
N GLN A 257 16.03 1.18 -0.62
CA GLN A 257 15.62 0.99 0.78
C GLN A 257 14.72 -0.23 1.00
N LEU A 258 14.96 -0.98 2.08
CA LEU A 258 14.24 -2.20 2.42
C LEU A 258 12.89 -1.91 3.09
N ILE A 259 11.88 -1.59 2.28
CA ILE A 259 10.49 -1.42 2.74
C ILE A 259 9.88 -2.80 3.07
N PRO A 260 9.22 -2.98 4.24
CA PRO A 260 8.61 -4.25 4.66
C PRO A 260 7.33 -4.57 3.86
N SER A 261 6.90 -5.84 3.91
CA SER A 261 5.62 -6.29 3.33
C SER A 261 4.44 -5.51 3.90
N LEU A 262 3.50 -5.10 3.03
CA LEU A 262 2.39 -4.20 3.37
C LEU A 262 2.83 -2.85 3.97
N GLY A 263 4.09 -2.45 3.79
CA GLY A 263 4.52 -1.06 3.99
C GLY A 263 3.71 -0.13 3.09
N MET A 264 3.30 1.03 3.62
CA MET A 264 2.41 1.97 2.95
C MET A 264 3.00 3.39 2.91
N CYS A 265 2.71 4.12 1.83
CA CYS A 265 2.93 5.55 1.71
C CYS A 265 1.60 6.21 1.29
N PHE A 266 1.17 7.26 2.00
CA PHE A 266 -0.12 7.90 1.77
C PHE A 266 0.07 9.38 1.40
N CYS A 267 -0.47 9.75 0.23
CA CYS A 267 -0.55 11.14 -0.20
C CYS A 267 -2.01 11.60 -0.23
N GLU A 268 -2.27 12.83 0.18
CA GLU A 268 -3.57 13.49 0.02
C GLU A 268 -3.43 14.74 -0.86
N GLU A 269 -4.44 14.98 -1.69
CA GLU A 269 -4.60 16.21 -2.48
C GLU A 269 -5.37 17.24 -1.64
N ASP A 270 -4.75 18.38 -1.39
CA ASP A 270 -5.48 19.61 -1.12
C ASP A 270 -6.07 20.11 -2.44
N ILE A 271 -7.40 20.16 -2.48
CA ILE A 271 -8.17 20.43 -3.70
C ILE A 271 -8.34 21.95 -3.92
N GLU A 272 -8.11 22.78 -2.90
CA GLU A 272 -8.09 24.24 -3.04
C GLU A 272 -6.73 24.73 -3.56
N GLU A 273 -5.62 24.15 -3.09
CA GLU A 273 -4.27 24.43 -3.63
C GLU A 273 -3.91 23.60 -4.89
N GLY A 274 -4.65 22.52 -5.19
CA GLY A 274 -4.34 21.58 -6.27
C GLY A 274 -2.97 20.91 -6.07
N LYS A 275 -2.69 20.48 -4.84
CA LYS A 275 -1.34 20.15 -4.35
C LYS A 275 -1.38 18.92 -3.46
N TRP A 276 -0.42 18.02 -3.65
CA TRP A 276 -0.31 16.80 -2.85
C TRP A 276 0.66 16.97 -1.68
N GLU A 277 0.32 16.39 -0.53
CA GLU A 277 1.18 16.29 0.64
C GLU A 277 1.27 14.85 1.18
N LEU A 278 2.37 14.54 1.87
CA LEU A 278 2.54 13.26 2.57
C LEU A 278 1.83 13.32 3.93
N VAL A 279 0.99 12.33 4.20
CA VAL A 279 0.23 12.20 5.44
C VAL A 279 0.47 10.83 6.07
N ASN A 280 0.12 10.68 7.35
CA ASN A 280 0.17 9.37 8.01
C ASN A 280 -0.84 8.41 7.34
N PRO A 281 -0.45 7.18 6.97
CA PRO A 281 -1.39 6.18 6.50
C PRO A 281 -2.55 5.96 7.50
N PRO A 282 -3.76 5.60 7.00
CA PRO A 282 -4.96 5.44 7.83
C PRO A 282 -4.88 4.27 8.83
N VAL A 283 -3.91 3.38 8.65
CA VAL A 283 -3.72 2.15 9.41
C VAL A 283 -2.32 2.08 10.01
N LYS A 284 -2.13 1.23 11.02
CA LYS A 284 -0.83 1.03 11.67
C LYS A 284 0.06 0.09 10.87
N THR A 285 1.36 0.15 11.12
CA THR A 285 2.34 -0.79 10.57
C THR A 285 2.15 -2.19 11.16
N LEU A 286 2.36 -3.21 10.33
CA LEU A 286 2.44 -4.60 10.76
C LEU A 286 3.90 -4.98 11.02
N THR A 287 4.19 -5.44 12.24
CA THR A 287 5.53 -5.91 12.65
C THR A 287 5.40 -7.27 13.30
N HIS A 288 6.12 -8.28 12.78
CA HIS A 288 6.18 -9.61 13.37
C HIS A 288 7.58 -10.23 13.18
N GLY A 289 7.90 -11.26 13.97
CA GLY A 289 9.12 -12.04 13.79
C GLY A 289 9.04 -13.01 12.62
N ALA A 290 10.19 -13.62 12.28
CA ALA A 290 10.24 -14.80 11.43
C ALA A 290 9.86 -16.07 12.22
N ASN A 291 9.51 -17.15 11.52
CA ASN A 291 9.31 -18.48 12.09
C ASN A 291 10.30 -19.47 11.43
N SER A 292 10.97 -20.31 12.20
CA SER A 292 12.01 -21.21 11.70
C SER A 292 11.44 -22.55 11.20
N ALA A 293 12.04 -23.09 10.14
CA ALA A 293 11.76 -24.45 9.70
C ALA A 293 12.21 -25.45 10.78
N PHE A 294 11.32 -26.37 11.17
CA PHE A 294 11.56 -27.30 12.27
C PHE A 294 11.37 -28.76 11.84
N ASN A 295 12.34 -29.61 12.17
CA ASN A 295 12.25 -31.06 12.01
C ASN A 295 12.66 -31.72 13.34
N TRP A 296 11.66 -32.28 14.04
CA TRP A 296 11.84 -32.89 15.35
C TRP A 296 12.83 -34.06 15.35
N LYS A 297 12.91 -34.84 14.27
CA LYS A 297 13.84 -35.99 14.17
C LYS A 297 15.29 -35.51 14.14
N ASN A 298 15.57 -34.47 13.34
CA ASN A 298 16.90 -33.88 13.28
C ASN A 298 17.27 -33.26 14.63
N TRP A 299 16.33 -32.58 15.28
CA TRP A 299 16.54 -31.95 16.59
C TRP A 299 16.92 -32.97 17.68
N ILE A 300 16.17 -34.07 17.83
CA ILE A 300 16.47 -35.09 18.84
C ILE A 300 17.73 -35.93 18.51
N SER A 301 18.18 -35.93 17.26
CA SER A 301 19.39 -36.66 16.82
C SER A 301 20.64 -35.79 16.81
N SER A 302 20.54 -34.53 17.28
CA SER A 302 21.66 -33.56 17.36
C SER A 302 22.07 -33.23 18.79
N ASN A 303 21.60 -34.02 19.76
CA ASN A 303 21.97 -33.99 21.18
C ASN A 303 22.48 -35.39 21.60
#